data_AF-A0A0Q9DQP2-F1
#
_entry.id   AF-A0A0Q9DQP2-F1
#
_cell.length_a   1.000
_cell.length_b   1.000
_cell.length_c   1.000
_cell.angle_alpha   90.00
_cell.angle_beta   90.00
_cell.angle_gamma   90.00
#
_symmetry.space_group_name_H-M   'P 1'
#
loop_
_entity.id
_entity.type
_entity.pdbx_description
1 polymer ?
#
loop_
_entity_poly.entity_id
_entity_poly.type
_entity_poly.pdbx_seq_one_letter_code
_entity_poly.pdbx_strand_id
1 'polypeptide(L)'
;MPLPRTHQQAIARLQQMACLDLNGPLLIEPVLHELHRIIDFDTGGYFYPGTDGGLDAYIEPSIARGCMHTYFDPQLMATEQQVIRRSAHDFAAAVRGDHGTQVMEELLKVPMAQFMRSDFYNLVLRPAELLDCLSLVLRTPQGQGVGALKLYRRPGAARFAPEDVAMLGRLEPWLARTLQLGEMDTEDSVLHDSAVLITTPGGQLLWTSPQADQLMALAFGPRWYRRTELPPALHTLLQRLQSAQRLIHGGPAPAVPQLELHNASGWFLLRATQMTAATGQGHAISLHITQRAPRVARLLPALRTLGLPQRQHELAYWLVRGLPEDQIAARMGISANTATYHRRQIYTRLGVQNRQELQDFFFVPQ
;
A
#
# COMPACT_ATOMS: atom_id res chain seq x y z
N MET A 1 29.89 3.36 16.78
CA MET A 1 29.56 2.20 17.64
C MET A 1 28.78 1.17 16.84
N PRO A 2 28.91 -0.15 17.14
CA PRO A 2 28.08 -1.17 16.50
C PRO A 2 26.59 -0.94 16.86
N LEU A 3 25.71 -1.12 15.87
CA LEU A 3 24.26 -1.00 16.08
C LEU A 3 23.75 -2.03 17.09
N PRO A 4 22.70 -1.72 17.87
CA PRO A 4 22.03 -2.69 18.72
C PRO A 4 21.61 -3.93 17.91
N ARG A 5 21.66 -5.13 18.52
CA ARG A 5 21.26 -6.38 17.85
C ARG A 5 19.84 -6.31 17.28
N THR A 6 18.94 -5.59 17.96
CA THR A 6 17.56 -5.36 17.51
C THR A 6 17.51 -4.58 16.20
N HIS A 7 18.32 -3.53 16.05
CA HIS A 7 18.41 -2.74 14.81
C HIS A 7 18.99 -3.60 13.67
N GLN A 8 20.05 -4.37 13.95
CA GLN A 8 20.64 -5.26 12.94
C GLN A 8 19.63 -6.28 12.41
N GLN A 9 18.82 -6.88 13.29
CA GLN A 9 17.76 -7.80 12.89
C GLN A 9 16.67 -7.13 12.05
N ALA A 10 16.26 -5.91 12.42
CA ALA A 10 15.24 -5.16 11.68
C ALA A 10 15.71 -4.77 10.27
N ILE A 11 16.95 -4.27 10.15
CA ILE A 11 17.59 -3.98 8.86
C ILE A 11 17.66 -5.24 7.99
N ALA A 12 18.07 -6.37 8.58
CA ALA A 12 18.17 -7.63 7.85
C ALA A 12 16.80 -8.13 7.35
N ARG A 13 15.72 -7.88 8.10
CA ARG A 13 14.34 -8.18 7.66
C ARG A 13 13.87 -7.28 6.51
N LEU A 14 14.18 -5.98 6.55
CA LEU A 14 13.92 -5.06 5.43
C LEU A 14 14.66 -5.50 4.16
N GLN A 15 15.93 -5.88 4.29
CA GLN A 15 16.72 -6.43 3.19
C GLN A 15 16.12 -7.72 2.63
N GLN A 16 15.66 -8.62 3.50
CA GLN A 16 15.01 -9.86 3.10
C GLN A 16 13.73 -9.59 2.31
N MET A 17 12.87 -8.67 2.77
CA MET A 17 11.66 -8.28 2.04
C MET A 17 11.98 -7.78 0.63
N ALA A 18 13.09 -7.06 0.45
CA ALA A 18 13.55 -6.61 -0.86
C ALA A 18 14.05 -7.74 -1.78
N CYS A 19 14.34 -8.94 -1.26
CA CYS A 19 14.76 -10.11 -2.05
C CYS A 19 13.60 -11.03 -2.47
N LEU A 20 12.42 -10.82 -1.89
CA LEU A 20 11.20 -11.53 -2.25
C LEU A 20 10.71 -11.05 -3.62
N ASP A 21 9.84 -11.85 -4.22
CA ASP A 21 9.13 -11.53 -5.45
C ASP A 21 7.75 -10.90 -5.20
N LEU A 22 7.29 -10.90 -3.95
CA LEU A 22 6.22 -10.03 -3.49
C LEU A 22 6.77 -8.63 -3.25
N ASN A 23 6.15 -7.63 -3.88
CA ASN A 23 6.51 -6.22 -3.75
C ASN A 23 5.25 -5.34 -3.84
N GLY A 24 5.44 -4.05 -3.62
CA GLY A 24 4.39 -3.04 -3.75
C GLY A 24 3.83 -2.53 -2.42
N PRO A 25 2.82 -1.64 -2.48
CA PRO A 25 2.30 -0.94 -1.31
C PRO A 25 1.75 -1.85 -0.20
N LEU A 26 1.34 -3.08 -0.50
CA LEU A 26 0.86 -4.05 0.50
C LEU A 26 1.92 -4.42 1.56
N LEU A 27 3.21 -4.19 1.26
CA LEU A 27 4.31 -4.42 2.20
C LEU A 27 4.62 -3.22 3.09
N ILE A 28 3.85 -2.14 3.02
CA ILE A 28 4.15 -0.95 3.81
C ILE A 28 4.04 -1.18 5.32
N GLU A 29 3.03 -1.93 5.77
CA GLU A 29 2.85 -2.23 7.20
C GLU A 29 4.02 -3.03 7.80
N PRO A 30 4.48 -4.15 7.20
CA PRO A 30 5.66 -4.84 7.71
C PRO A 30 6.94 -3.99 7.59
N VAL A 31 7.04 -3.11 6.58
CA VAL A 31 8.15 -2.15 6.47
C VAL A 31 8.16 -1.18 7.66
N LEU A 32 7.05 -0.50 7.93
CA LEU A 32 6.92 0.47 9.01
C LEU A 32 7.14 -0.19 10.39
N HIS A 33 6.64 -1.41 10.57
CA HIS A 33 6.91 -2.17 11.79
C HIS A 33 8.41 -2.37 12.07
N GLU A 34 9.21 -2.70 11.04
CA GLU A 34 10.65 -2.85 11.24
C GLU A 34 11.35 -1.49 11.37
N LEU A 35 10.83 -0.42 10.74
CA LEU A 35 11.36 0.93 10.90
C LEU A 35 11.18 1.45 12.34
N HIS A 36 10.05 1.18 13.00
CA HIS A 36 9.83 1.51 14.42
C HIS A 36 10.90 0.92 15.36
N ARG A 37 11.57 -0.15 14.95
CA ARG A 37 12.65 -0.79 15.72
C ARG A 37 14.02 -0.16 15.50
N ILE A 38 14.13 0.79 14.56
CA ILE A 38 15.38 1.39 14.11
C ILE A 38 15.36 2.91 14.35
N ILE A 39 14.23 3.55 14.07
CA ILE A 39 14.00 5.00 14.20
C ILE A 39 12.77 5.18 15.09
N ASP A 40 12.87 6.05 16.09
CA ASP A 40 11.76 6.40 16.96
C ASP A 40 10.83 7.41 16.25
N PHE A 41 9.58 7.05 16.01
CA PHE A 41 8.55 7.93 15.43
C PHE A 41 7.15 7.50 15.91
N ASP A 42 6.19 8.42 15.90
CA ASP A 42 4.83 8.17 16.41
C ASP A 42 3.89 7.67 15.31
N THR A 43 4.06 8.12 14.06
CA THR A 43 3.18 7.73 12.95
C THR A 43 3.93 7.68 11.62
N GLY A 44 3.86 6.54 10.95
CA GLY A 44 4.35 6.34 9.60
C GLY A 44 3.28 6.55 8.54
N GLY A 45 3.69 7.13 7.41
CA GLY A 45 2.86 7.30 6.22
C GLY A 45 3.62 6.98 4.95
N TYR A 46 2.91 6.48 3.95
CA TYR A 46 3.44 6.19 2.63
C TYR A 46 2.50 6.75 1.57
N PHE A 47 3.03 7.67 0.76
CA PHE A 47 2.29 8.44 -0.24
C PHE A 47 2.84 8.09 -1.62
N TYR A 48 2.01 7.60 -2.53
CA TYR A 48 2.49 7.04 -3.79
C TYR A 48 1.47 7.26 -4.91
N PRO A 49 1.90 7.28 -6.18
CA PRO A 49 0.97 7.38 -7.30
C PRO A 49 0.07 6.13 -7.34
N GLY A 50 -1.24 6.35 -7.25
CA GLY A 50 -2.26 5.31 -7.41
C GLY A 50 -2.42 4.89 -8.87
N THR A 51 -2.98 3.71 -9.09
CA THR A 51 -3.19 3.16 -10.45
C THR A 51 -4.26 3.90 -11.25
N ASP A 52 -5.08 4.70 -10.59
CA ASP A 52 -6.04 5.61 -11.20
C ASP A 52 -5.44 6.99 -11.54
N GLY A 53 -4.13 7.17 -11.36
CA GLY A 53 -3.39 8.41 -11.63
C GLY A 53 -3.48 9.45 -10.51
N GLY A 54 -4.23 9.17 -9.43
CA GLY A 54 -4.31 10.02 -8.25
C GLY A 54 -3.20 9.76 -7.24
N LEU A 55 -3.22 10.49 -6.12
CA LEU A 55 -2.43 10.14 -4.95
C LEU A 55 -3.14 9.03 -4.16
N ASP A 56 -2.40 7.99 -3.81
CA ASP A 56 -2.80 6.99 -2.82
C ASP A 56 -1.93 7.14 -1.57
N ALA A 57 -2.47 6.73 -0.42
CA ALA A 57 -1.78 6.88 0.85
C ALA A 57 -2.13 5.74 1.84
N TYR A 58 -1.09 5.21 2.48
CA TYR A 58 -1.21 4.41 3.69
C TYR A 58 -0.76 5.25 4.89
N ILE A 59 -1.50 5.18 5.99
CA ILE A 59 -1.16 5.81 7.27
C ILE A 59 -1.38 4.77 8.37
N GLU A 60 -0.42 4.64 9.28
CA GLU A 60 -0.55 3.72 10.42
C GLU A 60 -1.79 4.03 11.27
N PRO A 61 -2.37 3.03 11.96
CA PRO A 61 -3.45 3.25 12.93
C PRO A 61 -3.08 4.35 13.94
N SER A 62 -3.71 5.51 13.80
CA SER A 62 -3.42 6.74 14.54
C SER A 62 -4.57 7.73 14.38
N ILE A 63 -4.56 8.83 15.14
CA ILE A 63 -5.51 9.94 14.95
C ILE A 63 -5.38 10.50 13.51
N ALA A 64 -4.15 10.56 12.99
CA ALA A 64 -3.87 10.98 11.62
C ALA A 64 -4.64 10.17 10.57
N ARG A 65 -4.76 8.84 10.75
CA ARG A 65 -5.54 7.99 9.83
C ARG A 65 -7.03 8.39 9.81
N GLY A 66 -7.60 8.75 10.96
CA GLY A 66 -9.02 9.11 11.06
C GLY A 66 -9.37 10.45 10.39
N CYS A 67 -8.45 11.40 10.40
CA CYS A 67 -8.63 12.73 9.78
C CYS A 67 -7.99 12.86 8.39
N MET A 68 -7.35 11.81 7.86
CA MET A 68 -6.62 11.87 6.59
C MET A 68 -7.50 12.29 5.40
N HIS A 69 -8.81 12.08 5.44
CA HIS A 69 -9.74 12.54 4.40
C HIS A 69 -9.65 14.05 4.15
N THR A 70 -9.37 14.84 5.19
CA THR A 70 -9.21 16.30 5.13
C THR A 70 -8.00 16.71 4.26
N TYR A 71 -6.95 15.90 4.23
CA TYR A 71 -5.77 16.13 3.38
C TYR A 71 -6.07 16.03 1.87
N PHE A 72 -7.11 15.27 1.50
CA PHE A 72 -7.54 15.10 0.10
C PHE A 72 -8.59 16.14 -0.35
N ASP A 73 -8.94 17.11 0.50
CA ASP A 73 -9.83 18.20 0.10
C ASP A 73 -9.10 19.18 -0.84
N PRO A 74 -9.64 19.47 -2.04
CA PRO A 74 -8.99 20.35 -3.02
C PRO A 74 -8.64 21.74 -2.50
N GLN A 75 -9.42 22.30 -1.58
CA GLN A 75 -9.14 23.62 -1.00
C GLN A 75 -7.92 23.54 -0.08
N LEU A 76 -7.82 22.49 0.74
CA LEU A 76 -6.68 22.28 1.62
C LEU A 76 -5.40 21.93 0.86
N MET A 77 -5.51 21.17 -0.23
CA MET A 77 -4.39 20.91 -1.14
C MET A 77 -3.76 22.22 -1.65
N ALA A 78 -4.57 23.24 -1.97
CA ALA A 78 -4.05 24.53 -2.39
C ALA A 78 -3.30 25.26 -1.26
N THR A 79 -3.76 25.15 -0.01
CA THR A 79 -3.06 25.74 1.16
C THR A 79 -1.74 25.03 1.47
N GLU A 80 -1.65 23.71 1.27
CA GLU A 80 -0.40 22.94 1.41
C GLU A 80 0.68 23.52 0.50
N GLN A 81 0.35 23.78 -0.78
CA GLN A 81 1.31 24.26 -1.78
C GLN A 81 1.89 25.64 -1.45
N GLN A 82 1.23 26.43 -0.59
CA GLN A 82 1.74 27.73 -0.14
C GLN A 82 2.88 27.58 0.89
N VAL A 83 2.89 26.49 1.66
CA VAL A 83 3.82 26.31 2.78
C VAL A 83 4.77 25.13 2.63
N ILE A 84 4.46 24.15 1.77
CA ILE A 84 5.30 22.97 1.49
C ILE A 84 6.01 23.11 0.14
N ARG A 85 7.33 22.84 0.15
CA ARG A 85 8.24 22.45 -0.95
C ARG A 85 7.53 21.96 -2.20
N ARG A 86 7.22 20.68 -2.11
CA ARG A 86 6.66 19.81 -3.13
C ARG A 86 5.59 19.00 -2.42
N SER A 87 4.34 19.26 -2.78
CA SER A 87 3.20 18.54 -2.20
C SER A 87 3.26 17.07 -2.60
N ALA A 88 2.76 16.17 -1.74
CA ALA A 88 2.65 14.76 -2.14
C ALA A 88 1.67 14.56 -3.32
N HIS A 89 0.76 15.53 -3.54
CA HIS A 89 -0.15 15.56 -4.69
C HIS A 89 0.55 15.84 -6.03
N ASP A 90 1.79 16.37 -6.02
CA ASP A 90 2.67 16.47 -7.19
C ASP A 90 3.92 15.60 -6.95
N PHE A 91 3.70 14.29 -6.90
CA PHE A 91 4.77 13.33 -6.67
C PHE A 91 5.90 13.43 -7.72
N ALA A 92 5.57 13.77 -8.97
CA ALA A 92 6.56 13.93 -10.03
C ALA A 92 7.54 15.09 -9.73
N ALA A 93 7.07 16.20 -9.15
CA ALA A 93 7.95 17.27 -8.70
C ALA A 93 8.85 16.86 -7.53
N ALA A 94 8.33 16.07 -6.58
CA ALA A 94 9.11 15.49 -5.48
C ALA A 94 10.24 14.58 -6.03
N VAL A 95 9.91 13.69 -6.96
CA VAL A 95 10.89 12.80 -7.62
C VAL A 95 12.01 13.58 -8.33
N ARG A 96 11.71 14.73 -8.94
CA ARG A 96 12.72 15.55 -9.62
C ARG A 96 13.60 16.37 -8.68
N GLY A 97 13.12 16.71 -7.48
CA GLY A 97 13.74 17.77 -6.68
C GLY A 97 14.12 17.44 -5.24
N ASP A 98 13.57 16.37 -4.65
CA ASP A 98 13.86 15.97 -3.26
C ASP A 98 14.89 14.85 -3.24
N HIS A 99 16.14 15.15 -2.91
CA HIS A 99 17.21 14.16 -2.85
C HIS A 99 17.60 13.86 -1.41
N GLY A 100 17.81 12.57 -1.12
CA GLY A 100 18.10 12.11 0.23
C GLY A 100 16.90 12.19 1.17
N THR A 101 17.17 11.94 2.45
CA THR A 101 16.17 12.10 3.50
C THR A 101 16.13 13.57 3.93
N GLN A 102 14.93 14.14 3.97
CA GLN A 102 14.69 15.53 4.32
C GLN A 102 14.01 15.66 5.68
N VAL A 103 14.42 16.66 6.45
CA VAL A 103 13.76 17.06 7.70
C VAL A 103 12.69 18.12 7.45
N MET A 104 11.83 18.38 8.43
CA MET A 104 10.70 19.30 8.29
C MET A 104 11.11 20.66 7.73
N GLU A 105 12.17 21.30 8.25
CA GLU A 105 12.62 22.62 7.78
C GLU A 105 13.00 22.65 6.28
N GLU A 106 13.45 21.54 5.73
CA GLU A 106 13.81 21.41 4.32
C GLU A 106 12.59 21.16 3.43
N LEU A 107 11.51 20.65 4.01
CA LEU A 107 10.22 20.47 3.35
C LEU A 107 9.41 21.78 3.28
N LEU A 108 9.71 22.78 4.11
CA LEU A 108 8.94 24.02 4.17
C LEU A 108 9.42 25.09 3.17
N LYS A 109 8.46 25.78 2.53
CA LYS A 109 8.68 27.02 1.75
C LYS A 109 8.83 28.25 2.64
N VAL A 110 8.27 28.17 3.84
CA VAL A 110 8.15 29.29 4.77
C VAL A 110 8.83 28.94 6.11
N PRO A 111 9.22 29.94 6.93
CA PRO A 111 9.71 29.68 8.26
C PRO A 111 8.70 28.90 9.11
N MET A 112 9.20 28.06 10.04
CA MET A 112 8.37 27.22 10.92
C MET A 112 7.23 28.01 11.61
N ALA A 113 7.51 29.22 12.08
CA ALA A 113 6.51 30.07 12.74
C ALA A 113 5.34 30.46 11.81
N GLN A 114 5.60 30.65 10.51
CA GLN A 114 4.55 30.93 9.52
C GLN A 114 3.80 29.65 9.14
N PHE A 115 4.51 28.53 9.00
CA PHE A 115 3.90 27.22 8.77
C PHE A 115 2.90 26.85 9.88
N MET A 116 3.25 27.05 11.15
CA MET A 116 2.36 26.77 12.29
C MET A 116 1.11 27.68 12.34
N ARG A 117 1.09 28.78 11.59
CA ARG A 117 -0.07 29.69 11.47
C ARG A 117 -0.92 29.40 10.24
N SER A 118 -0.48 28.50 9.36
CA SER A 118 -1.17 28.17 8.12
C SER A 118 -2.42 27.33 8.37
N ASP A 119 -3.37 27.41 7.43
CA ASP A 119 -4.55 26.55 7.39
C ASP A 119 -4.16 25.08 7.23
N PHE A 120 -3.17 24.80 6.38
CA PHE A 120 -2.64 23.44 6.20
C PHE A 120 -2.20 22.82 7.53
N TYR A 121 -1.40 23.52 8.33
CA TYR A 121 -1.01 23.01 9.64
C TYR A 121 -2.21 22.88 10.59
N ASN A 122 -3.03 23.92 10.72
CA ASN A 122 -4.07 23.94 11.76
C ASN A 122 -5.27 23.04 11.46
N LEU A 123 -5.55 22.76 10.18
CA LEU A 123 -6.70 21.95 9.75
C LEU A 123 -6.30 20.51 9.40
N VAL A 124 -5.04 20.24 9.04
CA VAL A 124 -4.59 18.89 8.68
C VAL A 124 -3.64 18.29 9.71
N LEU A 125 -2.48 18.92 9.94
CA LEU A 125 -1.40 18.28 10.73
C LEU A 125 -1.64 18.36 12.24
N ARG A 126 -2.13 19.49 12.74
CA ARG A 126 -2.38 19.69 14.17
C ARG A 126 -3.47 18.76 14.71
N PRO A 127 -4.65 18.61 14.07
CA PRO A 127 -5.66 17.63 14.52
C PRO A 127 -5.18 16.18 14.40
N ALA A 128 -4.26 15.90 13.47
CA ALA A 128 -3.62 14.61 13.29
C ALA A 128 -2.49 14.33 14.31
N GLU A 129 -2.17 15.29 15.18
CA GLU A 129 -1.03 15.27 16.11
C GLU A 129 0.33 15.06 15.42
N LEU A 130 0.50 15.63 14.23
CA LEU A 130 1.74 15.58 13.46
C LEU A 130 2.45 16.93 13.50
N LEU A 131 3.76 16.95 13.80
CA LEU A 131 4.54 18.18 13.75
C LEU A 131 5.89 18.02 13.07
N ASP A 132 6.78 17.20 13.62
CA ASP A 132 8.09 16.99 13.00
C ASP A 132 7.99 15.84 11.99
N CYS A 133 8.72 15.95 10.88
CA CYS A 133 8.60 15.01 9.76
C CYS A 133 9.97 14.70 9.18
N LEU A 134 10.25 13.41 9.05
CA LEU A 134 11.31 12.87 8.22
C LEU A 134 10.68 12.35 6.93
N SER A 135 11.10 12.86 5.76
CA SER A 135 10.54 12.48 4.47
C SER A 135 11.62 11.92 3.56
N LEU A 136 11.34 10.78 2.93
CA LEU A 136 12.22 10.16 1.94
C LEU A 136 11.41 9.78 0.70
N VAL A 137 11.73 10.41 -0.43
CA VAL A 137 11.24 9.97 -1.75
C VAL A 137 12.04 8.75 -2.18
N LEU A 138 11.38 7.61 -2.33
CA LEU A 138 11.97 6.35 -2.72
C LEU A 138 12.14 6.27 -4.24
N ARG A 139 13.35 5.93 -4.69
CA ARG A 139 13.66 5.75 -6.11
C ARG A 139 14.26 4.39 -6.40
N THR A 140 13.92 3.84 -7.56
CA THR A 140 14.64 2.69 -8.12
C THR A 140 16.08 3.10 -8.47
N PRO A 141 17.01 2.15 -8.67
CA PRO A 141 18.35 2.46 -9.16
C PRO A 141 18.39 3.22 -10.49
N GLN A 142 17.31 3.13 -11.29
CA GLN A 142 17.14 3.86 -12.54
C GLN A 142 16.57 5.28 -12.35
N GLY A 143 16.33 5.70 -11.11
CA GLY A 143 15.81 7.03 -10.76
C GLY A 143 14.27 7.15 -10.85
N GLN A 144 13.55 6.06 -11.08
CA GLN A 144 12.09 6.10 -11.12
C GLN A 144 11.52 6.22 -9.70
N GLY A 145 10.60 7.16 -9.49
CA GLY A 145 9.93 7.34 -8.20
C GLY A 145 8.95 6.22 -7.89
N VAL A 146 9.05 5.66 -6.69
CA VAL A 146 8.19 4.57 -6.20
C VAL A 146 7.08 5.11 -5.28
N GLY A 147 7.45 6.02 -4.39
CA GLY A 147 6.57 6.71 -3.45
C GLY A 147 7.39 7.56 -2.47
N ALA A 148 6.75 8.18 -1.51
CA ALA A 148 7.37 8.95 -0.45
C ALA A 148 6.99 8.38 0.92
N LEU A 149 8.00 7.99 1.69
CA LEU A 149 7.83 7.59 3.08
C LEU A 149 7.93 8.84 3.97
N LYS A 150 6.99 9.00 4.88
CA LYS A 150 6.97 10.09 5.86
C LYS A 150 6.85 9.52 7.26
N LEU A 151 7.82 9.81 8.11
CA LEU A 151 7.82 9.43 9.52
C LEU A 151 7.58 10.69 10.35
N TYR A 152 6.56 10.67 11.19
CA TYR A 152 6.15 11.83 11.96
C TYR A 152 6.40 11.63 13.45
N ARG A 153 6.76 12.72 14.11
CA ARG A 153 6.73 12.83 15.56
C ARG A 153 5.71 13.86 16.01
N ARG A 154 5.06 13.58 17.13
CA ARG A 154 4.01 14.40 17.72
C ARG A 154 4.56 15.70 18.31
N PRO A 155 3.71 16.73 18.49
CA PRO A 155 4.11 17.95 19.18
C PRO A 155 4.73 17.67 20.56
N GLY A 156 5.87 18.31 20.84
CA GLY A 156 6.60 18.17 22.10
C GLY A 156 7.62 17.02 22.15
N ALA A 157 7.66 16.15 21.14
CA ALA A 157 8.72 15.16 20.98
C ALA A 157 10.05 15.82 20.54
N ALA A 158 11.16 15.14 20.78
CA ALA A 158 12.47 15.57 20.27
C ALA A 158 12.50 15.52 18.74
N ARG A 159 13.22 16.45 18.12
CA ARG A 159 13.37 16.49 16.66
C ARG A 159 14.17 15.29 16.15
N PHE A 160 13.96 14.92 14.89
CA PHE A 160 14.78 13.89 14.24
C PHE A 160 16.26 14.29 14.27
N ALA A 161 17.10 13.35 14.69
CA ALA A 161 18.54 13.58 14.79
C ALA A 161 19.22 13.29 13.43
N PRO A 162 20.42 13.82 13.17
CA PRO A 162 21.17 13.51 11.96
C PRO A 162 21.40 12.00 11.74
N GLU A 163 21.45 11.22 12.81
CA GLU A 163 21.54 9.76 12.77
C GLU A 163 20.26 9.12 12.19
N ASP A 164 19.08 9.67 12.50
CA ASP A 164 17.79 9.21 11.95
C ASP A 164 17.75 9.47 10.43
N VAL A 165 18.19 10.67 10.02
CA VAL A 165 18.29 11.08 8.61
C VAL A 165 19.22 10.14 7.84
N ALA A 166 20.43 9.90 8.36
CA ALA A 166 21.41 9.03 7.74
C ALA A 166 20.95 7.57 7.70
N MET A 167 20.25 7.10 8.75
CA MET A 167 19.72 5.75 8.82
C MET A 167 18.63 5.52 7.77
N LEU A 168 17.63 6.40 7.67
CA LEU A 168 16.55 6.25 6.69
C LEU A 168 17.10 6.30 5.26
N GLY A 169 18.01 7.24 4.97
CA GLY A 169 18.64 7.34 3.66
C GLY A 169 19.40 6.07 3.25
N ARG A 170 20.08 5.40 4.19
CA ARG A 170 20.76 4.12 3.90
C ARG A 170 19.81 2.97 3.56
N LEU A 171 18.55 3.06 4.00
CA LEU A 171 17.54 2.03 3.73
C LEU A 171 16.84 2.21 2.38
N GLU A 172 16.98 3.38 1.74
CA GLU A 172 16.28 3.74 0.50
C GLU A 172 16.29 2.64 -0.57
N PRO A 173 17.43 2.02 -0.93
CA PRO A 173 17.44 1.03 -2.03
C PRO A 173 16.59 -0.22 -1.72
N TRP A 174 16.56 -0.65 -0.47
CA TRP A 174 15.75 -1.80 -0.05
C TRP A 174 14.28 -1.41 0.04
N LEU A 175 13.97 -0.25 0.63
CA LEU A 175 12.60 0.25 0.74
C LEU A 175 11.97 0.49 -0.64
N ALA A 176 12.72 1.12 -1.56
CA ALA A 176 12.28 1.36 -2.93
C ALA A 176 11.99 0.04 -3.65
N ARG A 177 12.87 -0.96 -3.53
CA ARG A 177 12.66 -2.28 -4.14
C ARG A 177 11.46 -3.03 -3.54
N THR A 178 11.30 -2.98 -2.22
CA THR A 178 10.17 -3.64 -1.53
C THR A 178 8.83 -3.01 -1.89
N LEU A 179 8.76 -1.69 -1.99
CA LEU A 179 7.51 -0.95 -2.23
C LEU A 179 7.24 -0.65 -3.70
N GLN A 180 8.17 -1.00 -4.59
CA GLN A 180 7.96 -0.91 -6.03
C GLN A 180 6.78 -1.79 -6.43
N LEU A 181 5.79 -1.19 -7.09
CA LEU A 181 4.66 -1.95 -7.63
C LEU A 181 5.18 -2.91 -8.71
N GLY A 182 5.11 -4.21 -8.46
CA GLY A 182 5.41 -5.24 -9.43
C GLY A 182 4.20 -5.63 -10.28
N GLU A 183 4.47 -6.45 -11.30
CA GLU A 183 3.43 -7.05 -12.12
C GLU A 183 2.69 -8.14 -11.34
N MET A 184 1.37 -8.17 -11.47
CA MET A 184 0.51 -9.16 -10.83
C MET A 184 0.51 -10.46 -11.63
N ASP A 185 0.76 -11.58 -10.96
CA ASP A 185 0.31 -12.88 -11.43
C ASP A 185 -1.14 -13.08 -11.00
N THR A 186 -2.09 -12.88 -11.92
CA THR A 186 -3.53 -13.05 -11.65
C THR A 186 -3.88 -14.47 -11.21
N GLU A 187 -3.07 -15.46 -11.62
CA GLU A 187 -3.31 -16.88 -11.34
C GLU A 187 -2.98 -17.23 -9.88
N ASP A 188 -2.08 -16.49 -9.23
CA ASP A 188 -1.69 -16.68 -7.81
C ASP A 188 -2.47 -15.77 -6.83
N SER A 189 -3.65 -15.30 -7.23
CA SER A 189 -4.54 -14.48 -6.42
C SER A 189 -5.78 -15.24 -5.96
N VAL A 190 -6.28 -14.93 -4.75
CA VAL A 190 -7.51 -15.53 -4.21
C VAL A 190 -8.56 -14.45 -4.00
N LEU A 191 -9.81 -14.79 -4.31
CA LEU A 191 -10.97 -13.98 -3.95
C LEU A 191 -10.99 -13.85 -2.43
N HIS A 192 -10.76 -12.63 -1.94
CA HIS A 192 -10.86 -12.36 -0.52
C HIS A 192 -12.28 -12.01 -0.15
N ASP A 193 -12.88 -11.08 -0.88
CA ASP A 193 -14.22 -10.57 -0.60
C ASP A 193 -14.83 -9.88 -1.85
N SER A 194 -16.15 -9.72 -1.88
CA SER A 194 -16.89 -9.02 -2.94
C SER A 194 -18.19 -8.39 -2.44
N ALA A 195 -18.57 -7.26 -3.03
CA ALA A 195 -19.84 -6.61 -2.74
C ALA A 195 -20.40 -5.88 -3.97
N VAL A 196 -21.66 -5.44 -3.86
CA VAL A 196 -22.36 -4.66 -4.89
C VAL A 196 -22.84 -3.35 -4.32
N LEU A 197 -22.68 -2.28 -5.09
CA LEU A 197 -23.33 -0.99 -4.88
C LEU A 197 -24.19 -0.67 -6.10
N ILE A 198 -25.31 0.01 -5.88
CA ILE A 198 -26.19 0.40 -6.96
C ILE A 198 -26.27 1.92 -7.01
N THR A 199 -26.15 2.46 -8.22
CA THR A 199 -26.09 3.90 -8.47
C THR A 199 -27.04 4.29 -9.59
N THR A 200 -27.39 5.58 -9.67
CA THR A 200 -28.02 6.12 -10.88
C THR A 200 -26.99 6.17 -12.02
N PRO A 201 -27.42 6.31 -13.29
CA PRO A 201 -26.51 6.58 -14.39
C PRO A 201 -25.63 7.81 -14.19
N GLY A 202 -26.09 8.78 -13.39
CA GLY A 202 -25.33 9.98 -13.02
C GLY A 202 -24.32 9.77 -11.88
N GLY A 203 -24.22 8.56 -11.31
CA GLY A 203 -23.29 8.26 -10.22
C GLY A 203 -23.78 8.59 -8.82
N GLN A 204 -25.07 8.90 -8.65
CA GLN A 204 -25.65 9.03 -7.31
C GLN A 204 -25.86 7.65 -6.69
N LEU A 205 -25.38 7.44 -5.47
CA LEU A 205 -25.56 6.18 -4.77
C LEU A 205 -27.03 5.98 -4.38
N LEU A 206 -27.59 4.82 -4.75
CA LEU A 206 -28.97 4.43 -4.44
C LEU A 206 -29.01 3.39 -3.32
N TRP A 207 -28.14 2.37 -3.41
CA TRP A 207 -28.06 1.30 -2.42
C TRP A 207 -26.61 0.89 -2.16
N THR A 208 -26.31 0.67 -0.88
CA THR A 208 -25.04 0.12 -0.39
C THR A 208 -25.32 -0.90 0.72
N SER A 209 -24.30 -1.66 1.08
CA SER A 209 -24.29 -2.56 2.24
C SER A 209 -23.08 -2.24 3.11
N PRO A 210 -23.06 -2.65 4.40
CA PRO A 210 -21.88 -2.48 5.24
C PRO A 210 -20.59 -3.06 4.64
N GLN A 211 -20.70 -4.19 3.92
CA GLN A 211 -19.57 -4.83 3.26
C GLN A 211 -19.09 -4.07 2.03
N ALA A 212 -20.02 -3.49 1.25
CA ALA A 212 -19.68 -2.58 0.18
C ALA A 212 -18.96 -1.33 0.70
N ASP A 213 -19.45 -0.72 1.77
CA ASP A 213 -18.81 0.45 2.39
C ASP A 213 -17.40 0.12 2.89
N GLN A 214 -17.20 -1.06 3.49
CA GLN A 214 -15.89 -1.54 3.92
C GLN A 214 -14.94 -1.74 2.74
N LEU A 215 -15.36 -2.43 1.68
CA LEU A 215 -14.54 -2.67 0.49
C LEU A 215 -14.18 -1.37 -0.23
N MET A 216 -15.14 -0.44 -0.33
CA MET A 216 -14.90 0.89 -0.89
C MET A 216 -13.89 1.69 -0.05
N ALA A 217 -13.98 1.61 1.29
CA ALA A 217 -13.00 2.23 2.19
C ALA A 217 -11.60 1.62 2.03
N LEU A 218 -11.48 0.31 1.79
CA LEU A 218 -10.20 -0.34 1.53
C LEU A 218 -9.62 0.02 0.15
N ALA A 219 -10.48 0.11 -0.88
CA ALA A 219 -10.06 0.37 -2.26
C ALA A 219 -9.69 1.83 -2.54
N PHE A 220 -10.41 2.78 -1.93
CA PHE A 220 -10.22 4.21 -2.17
C PHE A 220 -9.64 4.96 -0.97
N GLY A 221 -9.55 4.31 0.20
CA GLY A 221 -8.93 4.87 1.39
C GLY A 221 -9.62 6.15 1.84
N PRO A 222 -8.85 7.21 2.19
CA PRO A 222 -9.38 8.50 2.64
C PRO A 222 -10.29 9.20 1.63
N ARG A 223 -10.25 8.80 0.34
CA ARG A 223 -11.09 9.36 -0.73
C ARG A 223 -12.55 8.89 -0.65
N TRP A 224 -12.83 7.82 0.11
CA TRP A 224 -14.19 7.32 0.39
C TRP A 224 -14.69 7.75 1.77
N TYR A 225 -14.80 9.06 2.00
CA TYR A 225 -15.25 9.59 3.30
C TYR A 225 -16.72 10.02 3.32
N ARG A 226 -17.24 10.60 2.22
CA ARG A 226 -18.62 11.12 2.16
C ARG A 226 -19.70 10.04 1.98
N ARG A 227 -19.32 8.78 1.73
CA ARG A 227 -20.17 7.57 1.54
C ARG A 227 -21.40 7.72 0.61
N THR A 228 -21.52 8.85 -0.07
CA THR A 228 -22.68 9.25 -0.89
C THR A 228 -22.22 9.74 -2.26
N GLU A 229 -20.99 10.25 -2.35
CA GLU A 229 -20.33 10.68 -3.58
C GLU A 229 -19.34 9.62 -4.04
N LEU A 230 -19.44 9.20 -5.31
CA LEU A 230 -18.49 8.26 -5.89
C LEU A 230 -17.13 8.92 -6.14
N PRO A 231 -16.00 8.20 -5.97
CA PRO A 231 -14.70 8.69 -6.39
C PRO A 231 -14.65 9.06 -7.88
N PRO A 232 -13.82 10.04 -8.30
CA PRO A 232 -13.70 10.44 -9.71
C PRO A 232 -13.38 9.29 -10.69
N ALA A 233 -12.60 8.30 -10.23
CA ALA A 233 -12.30 7.10 -11.02
C ALA A 233 -13.56 6.29 -11.37
N LEU A 234 -14.55 6.23 -10.48
CA LEU A 234 -15.82 5.56 -10.76
C LEU A 234 -16.71 6.38 -11.69
N HIS A 235 -16.72 7.70 -11.58
CA HIS A 235 -17.40 8.54 -12.58
C HIS A 235 -16.85 8.28 -13.99
N THR A 236 -15.53 8.15 -14.11
CA THR A 236 -14.87 7.79 -15.39
C THR A 236 -15.31 6.39 -15.87
N LEU A 237 -15.44 5.43 -14.96
CA LEU A 237 -15.95 4.09 -15.27
C LEU A 237 -17.39 4.13 -15.79
N LEU A 238 -18.27 4.91 -15.14
CA LEU A 238 -19.66 5.10 -15.57
C LEU A 238 -19.75 5.77 -16.95
N GLN A 239 -18.91 6.77 -17.22
CA GLN A 239 -18.83 7.41 -18.54
C GLN A 239 -18.38 6.43 -19.63
N ARG A 240 -17.38 5.59 -19.34
CA ARG A 240 -16.93 4.52 -20.26
C ARG A 240 -18.08 3.56 -20.57
N LEU A 241 -18.85 3.14 -19.56
CA LEU A 241 -20.03 2.30 -19.76
C LEU A 241 -21.05 2.94 -20.70
N GLN A 242 -21.42 4.19 -20.44
CA GLN A 242 -22.38 4.91 -21.29
C GLN A 242 -21.87 5.07 -22.74
N SER A 243 -20.58 5.34 -22.92
CA SER A 243 -19.98 5.48 -24.25
C SER A 243 -20.00 4.16 -25.03
N ALA A 244 -19.65 3.05 -24.37
CA ALA A 244 -19.66 1.71 -24.97
C ALA A 244 -21.07 1.31 -25.42
N GLN A 245 -22.10 1.70 -24.66
CA GLN A 245 -23.49 1.39 -24.95
C GLN A 245 -24.05 2.12 -26.17
N ARG A 246 -23.61 3.36 -26.42
CA ARG A 246 -24.01 4.10 -27.64
C ARG A 246 -23.51 3.42 -28.92
N LEU A 247 -22.37 2.74 -28.83
CA LEU A 247 -21.71 2.05 -29.95
C LEU A 247 -22.28 0.66 -30.26
N ILE A 248 -23.25 0.16 -29.47
CA ILE A 248 -23.85 -1.19 -29.63
C ILE A 248 -24.75 -1.30 -30.90
N HIS A 249 -24.91 -0.22 -31.69
CA HIS A 249 -25.61 -0.26 -32.96
C HIS A 249 -24.79 -0.97 -34.07
N GLY A 250 -24.65 -2.30 -33.97
CA GLY A 250 -24.24 -3.17 -35.09
C GLY A 250 -22.91 -3.93 -34.96
N GLY A 251 -22.25 -3.94 -33.79
CA GLY A 251 -20.98 -4.64 -33.55
C GLY A 251 -21.02 -5.66 -32.40
N PRO A 252 -19.95 -6.46 -32.22
CA PRO A 252 -19.85 -7.40 -31.08
C PRO A 252 -20.01 -6.66 -29.74
N ALA A 253 -20.63 -7.32 -28.77
CA ALA A 253 -20.91 -6.73 -27.46
C ALA A 253 -19.61 -6.18 -26.83
N PRO A 254 -19.56 -4.89 -26.46
CA PRO A 254 -18.35 -4.30 -25.89
C PRO A 254 -18.03 -4.99 -24.55
N ALA A 255 -16.74 -5.17 -24.28
CA ALA A 255 -16.27 -5.69 -23.00
C ALA A 255 -16.81 -4.83 -21.85
N VAL A 256 -17.29 -5.48 -20.78
CA VAL A 256 -17.80 -4.79 -19.59
C VAL A 256 -16.69 -3.88 -19.06
N PRO A 257 -16.92 -2.56 -18.95
CA PRO A 257 -15.88 -1.65 -18.49
C PRO A 257 -15.49 -2.02 -17.06
N GLN A 258 -14.18 -2.07 -16.84
CA GLN A 258 -13.58 -2.43 -15.57
C GLN A 258 -12.56 -1.40 -15.11
N LEU A 259 -12.37 -1.31 -13.79
CA LEU A 259 -11.35 -0.51 -13.14
C LEU A 259 -10.58 -1.40 -12.16
N GLU A 260 -9.26 -1.43 -12.29
CA GLU A 260 -8.36 -2.15 -11.40
C GLU A 260 -7.61 -1.16 -10.50
N LEU A 261 -7.66 -1.40 -9.19
CA LEU A 261 -7.00 -0.60 -8.18
C LEU A 261 -6.02 -1.45 -7.39
N HIS A 262 -4.84 -0.90 -7.15
CA HIS A 262 -3.80 -1.57 -6.37
C HIS A 262 -3.28 -0.61 -5.30
N ASN A 263 -3.45 -0.99 -4.04
CA ASN A 263 -3.03 -0.17 -2.91
C ASN A 263 -2.53 -1.04 -1.75
N ALA A 264 -2.24 -0.41 -0.60
CA ALA A 264 -1.75 -1.11 0.58
C ALA A 264 -2.75 -2.13 1.17
N SER A 265 -4.04 -2.01 0.85
CA SER A 265 -5.10 -2.93 1.28
C SER A 265 -5.29 -4.11 0.32
N GLY A 266 -4.58 -4.15 -0.81
CA GLY A 266 -4.64 -5.22 -1.80
C GLY A 266 -5.14 -4.75 -3.16
N TRP A 267 -5.76 -5.68 -3.89
CA TRP A 267 -6.19 -5.44 -5.26
C TRP A 267 -7.70 -5.44 -5.36
N PHE A 268 -8.24 -4.50 -6.13
CA PHE A 268 -9.67 -4.33 -6.28
C PHE A 268 -10.04 -4.27 -7.76
N LEU A 269 -10.97 -5.13 -8.16
CA LEU A 269 -11.59 -5.09 -9.48
C LEU A 269 -13.00 -4.55 -9.33
N LEU A 270 -13.27 -3.44 -10.00
CA LEU A 270 -14.60 -2.85 -10.11
C LEU A 270 -15.15 -3.06 -11.52
N ARG A 271 -16.39 -3.53 -11.60
CA ARG A 271 -17.12 -3.71 -12.86
C ARG A 271 -18.45 -2.99 -12.79
N ALA A 272 -18.77 -2.25 -13.85
CA ALA A 272 -20.03 -1.52 -13.96
C ALA A 272 -20.96 -2.20 -14.97
N THR A 273 -22.17 -2.52 -14.55
CA THR A 273 -23.19 -3.15 -15.39
C THR A 273 -24.49 -2.36 -15.30
N GLN A 274 -25.05 -1.98 -16.46
CA GLN A 274 -26.36 -1.32 -16.48
C GLN A 274 -27.46 -2.31 -16.10
N MET A 275 -28.42 -1.80 -15.33
CA MET A 275 -29.62 -2.49 -14.93
C MET A 275 -30.83 -1.73 -15.46
N THR A 276 -31.84 -2.47 -15.91
CA THR A 276 -33.17 -1.97 -16.23
C THR A 276 -34.13 -2.44 -15.16
N ALA A 277 -35.03 -1.57 -14.70
CA ALA A 277 -36.10 -2.00 -13.82
C ALA A 277 -36.94 -3.08 -14.49
N ALA A 278 -37.41 -4.08 -13.73
CA ALA A 278 -38.27 -5.14 -14.27
C ALA A 278 -39.60 -4.60 -14.84
N THR A 279 -40.05 -3.44 -14.35
CA THR A 279 -41.20 -2.68 -14.87
C THR A 279 -40.93 -2.03 -16.22
N GLY A 280 -39.68 -2.05 -16.72
CA GLY A 280 -39.22 -1.35 -17.91
C GLY A 280 -39.01 0.15 -17.73
N GLN A 281 -39.36 0.70 -16.56
CA GLN A 281 -39.22 2.13 -16.26
C GLN A 281 -38.10 2.36 -15.25
N GLY A 282 -36.99 2.90 -15.73
CA GLY A 282 -35.85 3.30 -14.91
C GLY A 282 -34.59 2.50 -15.22
N HIS A 283 -33.46 3.18 -15.04
CA HIS A 283 -32.13 2.63 -15.21
C HIS A 283 -31.32 2.84 -13.93
N ALA A 284 -30.55 1.82 -13.57
CA ALA A 284 -29.55 1.90 -12.53
C ALA A 284 -28.25 1.29 -13.05
N ILE A 285 -27.17 1.47 -12.31
CA ILE A 285 -25.89 0.83 -12.58
C ILE A 285 -25.48 0.05 -11.35
N SER A 286 -25.23 -1.24 -11.52
CA SER A 286 -24.57 -2.09 -10.54
C SER A 286 -23.07 -1.93 -10.65
N LEU A 287 -22.43 -1.61 -9.53
CA LEU A 287 -20.98 -1.60 -9.35
C LEU A 287 -20.61 -2.81 -8.49
N HIS A 288 -20.01 -3.81 -9.11
CA HIS A 288 -19.47 -4.96 -8.40
C HIS A 288 -18.01 -4.68 -8.06
N ILE A 289 -17.68 -4.70 -6.77
CA ILE A 289 -16.31 -4.58 -6.28
C ILE A 289 -15.83 -5.95 -5.78
N THR A 290 -14.61 -6.32 -6.15
CA THR A 290 -14.00 -7.58 -5.76
C THR A 290 -12.60 -7.34 -5.24
N GLN A 291 -12.34 -7.70 -4.00
CA GLN A 291 -10.99 -7.69 -3.44
C GLN A 291 -10.30 -9.03 -3.71
N ARG A 292 -9.11 -8.94 -4.27
CA ARG A 292 -8.17 -10.06 -4.39
C ARG A 292 -6.92 -9.74 -3.60
N ALA A 293 -6.36 -10.77 -3.00
CA ALA A 293 -5.04 -10.70 -2.39
C ALA A 293 -4.17 -11.79 -3.01
N PRO A 294 -2.88 -11.53 -3.27
CA PRO A 294 -1.97 -12.59 -3.65
C PRO A 294 -1.87 -13.57 -2.48
N ARG A 295 -1.88 -14.88 -2.75
CA ARG A 295 -1.81 -15.90 -1.70
C ARG A 295 -0.65 -15.62 -0.76
N VAL A 296 0.48 -15.27 -1.35
CA VAL A 296 1.73 -14.99 -0.64
C VAL A 296 1.69 -13.76 0.28
N ALA A 297 0.78 -12.81 0.09
CA ALA A 297 0.63 -11.71 1.06
C ALA A 297 0.18 -12.20 2.45
N ARG A 298 -0.56 -13.32 2.52
CA ARG A 298 -0.93 -13.96 3.79
C ARG A 298 0.24 -14.69 4.45
N LEU A 299 1.26 -15.06 3.66
CA LEU A 299 2.39 -15.87 4.12
C LEU A 299 3.34 -15.08 5.03
N LEU A 300 3.63 -13.81 4.72
CA LEU A 300 4.60 -13.03 5.49
C LEU A 300 4.18 -12.80 6.95
N PRO A 301 2.94 -12.37 7.26
CA PRO A 301 2.47 -12.27 8.64
C PRO A 301 2.50 -13.63 9.34
N ALA A 302 2.02 -14.69 8.69
CA ALA A 302 1.99 -16.04 9.27
C ALA A 302 3.41 -16.53 9.61
N LEU A 303 4.36 -16.38 8.68
CA LEU A 303 5.77 -16.72 8.89
C LEU A 303 6.37 -15.97 10.08
N ARG A 304 6.05 -14.69 10.27
CA ARG A 304 6.55 -13.89 11.42
C ARG A 304 6.11 -14.48 12.76
N THR A 305 4.89 -15.02 12.87
CA THR A 305 4.38 -15.60 14.13
C THR A 305 5.13 -16.87 14.55
N LEU A 306 5.74 -17.59 13.60
CA LEU A 306 6.40 -18.87 13.86
C LEU A 306 7.77 -18.72 14.56
N GLY A 307 8.30 -17.49 14.66
CA GLY A 307 9.59 -17.22 15.32
C GLY A 307 10.75 -18.02 14.71
N LEU A 308 10.69 -18.33 13.41
CA LEU A 308 11.76 -19.01 12.71
C LEU A 308 13.04 -18.14 12.67
N PRO A 309 14.24 -18.74 12.62
CA PRO A 309 15.44 -18.03 12.23
C PRO A 309 15.28 -17.40 10.85
N GLN A 310 15.88 -16.23 10.64
CA GLN A 310 15.72 -15.43 9.42
C GLN A 310 15.94 -16.22 8.11
N ARG A 311 17.01 -17.02 8.03
CA ARG A 311 17.25 -17.86 6.84
C ARG A 311 16.19 -18.93 6.64
N GLN A 312 15.60 -19.47 7.72
CA GLN A 312 14.49 -20.40 7.61
C GLN A 312 13.20 -19.70 7.17
N HIS A 313 13.00 -18.42 7.49
CA HIS A 313 11.87 -17.64 6.96
C HIS A 313 11.93 -17.50 5.44
N GLU A 314 13.08 -17.13 4.90
CA GLU A 314 13.26 -17.02 3.45
C GLU A 314 13.09 -18.37 2.76
N LEU A 315 13.69 -19.43 3.33
CA LEU A 315 13.52 -20.78 2.80
C LEU A 315 12.04 -21.23 2.82
N ALA A 316 11.34 -21.01 3.94
CA ALA A 316 9.92 -21.35 4.08
C ALA A 316 9.07 -20.60 3.05
N TYR A 317 9.37 -19.32 2.81
CA TYR A 317 8.71 -18.52 1.79
C TYR A 317 8.82 -19.18 0.41
N TRP A 318 10.05 -19.52 -0.02
CA TRP A 318 10.27 -20.12 -1.34
C TRP A 318 9.71 -21.54 -1.46
N LEU A 319 9.76 -22.32 -0.37
CA LEU A 319 9.16 -23.66 -0.32
C LEU A 319 7.64 -23.59 -0.53
N VAL A 320 6.95 -22.66 0.13
CA VAL A 320 5.52 -22.45 -0.05
C VAL A 320 5.22 -21.98 -1.48
N ARG A 321 6.08 -21.13 -2.06
CA ARG A 321 5.95 -20.61 -3.44
C ARG A 321 6.24 -21.57 -4.58
N GLY A 322 6.47 -22.85 -4.32
CA GLY A 322 6.61 -23.82 -5.42
C GLY A 322 8.03 -23.93 -6.02
N LEU A 323 9.00 -23.13 -5.59
CA LEU A 323 10.37 -23.20 -6.13
C LEU A 323 11.07 -24.53 -5.80
N PRO A 324 11.76 -25.18 -6.77
CA PRO A 324 12.63 -26.32 -6.52
C PRO A 324 13.82 -26.00 -5.61
N GLU A 325 14.26 -26.95 -4.77
CA GLU A 325 15.26 -26.69 -3.73
C GLU A 325 16.63 -26.25 -4.24
N ASP A 326 17.04 -26.69 -5.43
CA ASP A 326 18.26 -26.26 -6.11
C ASP A 326 18.18 -24.77 -6.50
N GLN A 327 17.02 -24.33 -6.98
CA GLN A 327 16.75 -22.92 -7.27
C GLN A 327 16.68 -22.08 -5.99
N ILE A 328 16.08 -22.61 -4.91
CA ILE A 328 16.07 -21.95 -3.60
C ILE A 328 17.51 -21.78 -3.09
N ALA A 329 18.33 -22.83 -3.18
CA ALA A 329 19.72 -22.81 -2.76
C ALA A 329 20.54 -21.77 -3.53
N ALA A 330 20.39 -21.72 -4.86
CA ALA A 330 21.03 -20.72 -5.70
C ALA A 330 20.59 -19.29 -5.33
N ARG A 331 19.28 -19.07 -5.14
CA ARG A 331 18.72 -17.75 -4.80
C ARG A 331 19.20 -17.22 -3.45
N MET A 332 19.31 -18.11 -2.47
CA MET A 332 19.77 -17.77 -1.12
C MET A 332 21.30 -17.78 -0.97
N GLY A 333 22.05 -18.16 -2.02
CA GLY A 333 23.51 -18.26 -1.96
C GLY A 333 24.02 -19.34 -0.99
N ILE A 334 23.31 -20.48 -0.88
CA ILE A 334 23.66 -21.62 -0.01
C ILE A 334 23.78 -22.91 -0.81
N SER A 335 24.37 -23.97 -0.21
CA SER A 335 24.42 -25.28 -0.86
C SER A 335 23.07 -26.01 -0.80
N ALA A 336 22.79 -26.89 -1.77
CA ALA A 336 21.59 -27.73 -1.80
C ALA A 336 21.43 -28.58 -0.52
N ASN A 337 22.54 -29.04 0.06
CA ASN A 337 22.55 -29.76 1.34
C ASN A 337 22.08 -28.87 2.50
N THR A 338 22.49 -27.60 2.52
CA THR A 338 22.06 -26.62 3.52
C THR A 338 20.57 -26.31 3.38
N ALA A 339 20.07 -26.15 2.15
CA ALA A 339 18.64 -25.97 1.89
C ALA A 339 17.83 -27.18 2.38
N THR A 340 18.30 -28.40 2.10
CA THR A 340 17.66 -29.64 2.56
C THR A 340 17.63 -29.76 4.08
N TYR A 341 18.73 -29.40 4.74
CA TYR A 341 18.83 -29.38 6.20
C TYR A 341 17.81 -28.41 6.82
N HIS A 342 17.77 -27.16 6.34
CA HIS A 342 16.82 -26.17 6.85
C HIS A 342 15.36 -26.54 6.54
N ARG A 343 15.07 -27.15 5.39
CA ARG A 343 13.73 -27.68 5.08
C ARG A 343 13.29 -28.69 6.12
N ARG A 344 14.15 -29.66 6.46
CA ARG A 344 13.83 -30.66 7.50
C ARG A 344 13.53 -30.00 8.84
N GLN A 345 14.32 -29.00 9.24
CA GLN A 345 14.08 -28.25 10.47
C GLN A 345 12.72 -27.54 10.47
N ILE A 346 12.35 -26.90 9.35
CA ILE A 346 11.04 -26.24 9.20
C ILE A 346 9.92 -27.27 9.30
N TYR A 347 10.05 -28.39 8.58
CA TYR A 347 9.03 -29.46 8.56
C TYR A 347 8.81 -30.03 9.96
N THR A 348 9.89 -30.39 10.65
CA THR A 348 9.83 -30.86 12.04
C THR A 348 9.21 -29.85 12.98
N ARG A 349 9.54 -28.55 12.83
CA ARG A 349 9.02 -27.49 13.70
C ARG A 349 7.54 -27.20 13.49
N LEU A 350 7.05 -27.35 12.26
CA LEU A 350 5.65 -27.10 11.89
C LEU A 350 4.79 -28.36 11.92
N GLY A 351 5.38 -29.54 12.20
CA GLY A 351 4.66 -30.81 12.22
C GLY A 351 4.18 -31.28 10.86
N VAL A 352 4.76 -30.78 9.77
CA VAL A 352 4.41 -31.14 8.39
C VAL A 352 5.42 -32.10 7.80
N GLN A 353 4.99 -33.02 6.95
CA GLN A 353 5.82 -34.09 6.39
C GLN A 353 6.27 -33.81 4.96
N ASN A 354 5.50 -33.03 4.21
CA ASN A 354 5.74 -32.77 2.81
C ASN A 354 5.39 -31.31 2.43
N ARG A 355 5.69 -30.97 1.18
CA ARG A 355 5.47 -29.62 0.65
C ARG A 355 3.99 -29.24 0.62
N GLN A 356 3.11 -30.20 0.29
CA GLN A 356 1.68 -29.98 0.22
C GLN A 356 1.13 -29.62 1.60
N GLU A 357 1.49 -30.38 2.63
CA GLU A 357 1.10 -30.08 4.02
C GLU A 357 1.63 -28.72 4.49
N LEU A 358 2.84 -28.31 4.07
CA LEU A 358 3.33 -26.96 4.35
C LEU A 358 2.48 -25.88 3.67
N GLN A 359 2.07 -26.08 2.42
CA GLN A 359 1.19 -25.14 1.71
C GLN A 359 -0.19 -25.09 2.35
N ASP A 360 -0.75 -26.25 2.72
CA ASP A 360 -2.04 -26.37 3.38
C ASP A 360 -2.02 -25.66 4.74
N PHE A 361 -0.92 -25.80 5.50
CA PHE A 361 -0.71 -25.10 6.77
C PHE A 361 -0.83 -23.57 6.65
N PHE A 362 -0.45 -22.97 5.51
CA PHE A 362 -0.51 -21.52 5.31
C PHE A 362 -1.75 -21.02 4.55
N PHE A 363 -2.36 -21.86 3.71
CA PHE A 363 -3.42 -21.41 2.80
C PHE A 363 -4.81 -22.00 3.07
N VAL A 364 -4.91 -23.11 3.81
CA VAL A 364 -6.20 -23.66 4.24
C VAL A 364 -6.54 -23.06 5.61
N PRO A 365 -7.73 -22.47 5.81
CA PRO A 365 -8.17 -22.05 7.14
C PRO A 365 -8.20 -23.27 8.07
N GLN A 366 -7.50 -23.22 9.21
CA GLN A 366 -7.63 -24.21 10.27
C GLN A 366 -8.91 -23.99 11.08
#